data_AF-A0A1D9LKW4-F1
#
_entry.id   AF-A0A1D9LKW4-F1
#
_cell.length_a   1.000
_cell.length_b   1.000
_cell.length_c   1.000
_cell.angle_alpha   90.00
_cell.angle_beta   90.00
_cell.angle_gamma   90.00
#
_symmetry.space_group_name_H-M   'P 1'
#
loop_
_entity.id
_entity.type
_entity.pdbx_description
1 polymer ?
#
loop_
_entity_poly.entity_id
_entity_poly.type
_entity_poly.pdbx_seq_one_letter_code
_entity_poly.pdbx_strand_id
1 'polypeptide(L)'
;MRHPELKERLPTLGEQAGTLLPVGEAKHAGTKLSLFDFCADEAIELADLPLANLASYRRRGEVLWLNVYGLSDAAAIQAIGERFGLHPLVQEDILNARQRPKLEDYEHYLFLACRVFDYQQGGRLQSDQMYLVLGDGFVLSFQEKPTGVFEQVRERLRKGRGALRRRGADYLAYSLLDAIIDDYFGVLGQFNDKVERTDGQLLAGRDNGVLRQIQRLKRDCLKLRRALLPLREVLLSLNRGDEERFGEDTRVYLRDAYDHVVHVLESLEMNREMVGDMMDLYLSTQSHRLNLQMRVLTVITMIFMPLTLIAGIYGMNFENMPELKWRYGYYVVLLAMGGISAGMGWWFWKRRWI
;
A
#
# COMPACT_ATOMS: atom_id res chain seq x y z
N MET A 1 28.10 -21.71 0.61
CA MET A 1 26.76 -21.16 0.30
C MET A 1 26.79 -20.58 -1.10
N ARG A 2 25.79 -20.83 -1.95
CA ARG A 2 25.83 -20.45 -3.39
C ARG A 2 25.67 -18.94 -3.65
N HIS A 3 25.14 -18.20 -2.67
CA HIS A 3 24.85 -16.76 -2.74
C HIS A 3 25.12 -16.09 -1.39
N PRO A 4 26.40 -15.82 -1.03
CA PRO A 4 26.76 -15.22 0.25
C PRO A 4 26.14 -13.83 0.48
N GLU A 5 25.93 -13.05 -0.57
CA GLU A 5 25.28 -11.73 -0.56
C GLU A 5 23.83 -11.75 -0.04
N LEU A 6 23.17 -12.90 -0.04
CA LEU A 6 21.82 -13.04 0.51
C LEU A 6 21.80 -13.15 2.03
N LYS A 7 22.91 -13.56 2.67
CA LYS A 7 22.94 -13.76 4.13
C LYS A 7 22.85 -12.44 4.91
N GLU A 8 23.32 -11.34 4.34
CA GLU A 8 23.10 -9.99 4.89
C GLU A 8 21.62 -9.56 4.87
N ARG A 9 20.84 -10.05 3.89
CA ARG A 9 19.42 -9.69 3.72
C ARG A 9 18.45 -10.69 4.35
N LEU A 10 18.89 -11.94 4.51
CA LEU A 10 18.15 -13.08 5.03
C LEU A 10 19.07 -13.84 6.00
N PRO A 11 19.19 -13.38 7.26
CA PRO A 11 20.09 -13.97 8.25
C PRO A 11 19.82 -15.46 8.54
N THR A 12 18.56 -15.88 8.40
CA THR A 12 18.11 -17.28 8.60
C THR A 12 18.51 -18.22 7.46
N LEU A 13 19.06 -17.70 6.36
CA LEU A 13 19.39 -18.52 5.20
C LEU A 13 20.56 -19.49 5.52
N GLY A 14 20.27 -20.79 5.44
CA GLY A 14 21.23 -21.87 5.72
C GLY A 14 21.34 -22.28 7.19
N GLU A 15 20.53 -21.68 8.07
CA GLU A 15 20.40 -22.10 9.46
C GLU A 15 19.41 -23.27 9.58
N GLN A 16 19.39 -23.96 10.74
CA GLN A 16 18.42 -25.01 11.00
C GLN A 16 17.01 -24.43 11.15
N ALA A 17 15.99 -25.17 10.72
CA ALA A 17 14.60 -24.75 10.86
C ALA A 17 14.25 -24.56 12.35
N GLY A 18 13.61 -23.44 12.70
CA GLY A 18 13.31 -23.04 14.09
C GLY A 18 14.40 -22.20 14.75
N THR A 19 15.44 -21.76 14.03
CA THR A 19 16.48 -20.88 14.59
C THR A 19 15.94 -19.47 14.80
N LEU A 20 16.00 -18.99 16.03
CA LEU A 20 15.47 -17.68 16.43
C LEU A 20 16.47 -16.54 16.14
N LEU A 21 16.47 -16.05 14.90
CA LEU A 21 17.22 -14.86 14.50
C LEU A 21 16.26 -13.74 14.08
N PRO A 22 16.34 -12.54 14.68
CA PRO A 22 15.50 -11.43 14.25
C PRO A 22 15.90 -10.99 12.83
N VAL A 23 14.90 -10.87 11.95
CA VAL A 23 15.11 -10.47 10.54
C VAL A 23 14.51 -9.08 10.30
N GLY A 24 15.38 -8.07 10.26
CA GLY A 24 15.01 -6.67 9.96
C GLY A 24 15.56 -5.67 10.98
N GLU A 25 15.36 -4.38 10.73
CA GLU A 25 15.67 -3.33 11.70
C GLU A 25 14.61 -3.32 12.81
N ALA A 26 15.05 -3.25 14.08
CA ALA A 26 14.15 -3.13 15.21
C ALA A 26 13.41 -1.80 15.14
N LYS A 27 12.11 -1.84 14.82
CA LYS A 27 11.25 -0.64 14.75
C LYS A 27 10.87 -0.10 16.14
N HIS A 28 11.15 -0.84 17.21
CA HIS A 28 10.83 -0.45 18.59
C HIS A 28 11.89 -0.94 19.58
N ALA A 29 12.16 -0.15 20.61
CA ALA A 29 13.10 -0.50 21.67
C ALA A 29 12.39 -1.33 22.77
N GLY A 30 12.75 -2.62 22.86
CA GLY A 30 12.35 -3.53 23.94
C GLY A 30 10.98 -4.18 23.76
N THR A 31 10.83 -5.38 24.32
CA THR A 31 9.58 -6.12 24.34
C THR A 31 8.71 -5.69 25.52
N LYS A 32 7.46 -5.31 25.25
CA LYS A 32 6.47 -4.94 26.27
C LYS A 32 5.28 -5.89 26.21
N LEU A 33 4.80 -6.30 27.37
CA LEU A 33 3.66 -7.20 27.49
C LEU A 33 2.47 -6.48 28.11
N SER A 34 1.29 -6.72 27.58
CA SER A 34 0.03 -6.31 28.17
C SER A 34 -0.88 -7.52 28.23
N LEU A 35 -1.49 -7.75 29.38
CA LEU A 35 -2.29 -8.93 29.64
C LEU A 35 -3.69 -8.52 30.08
N PHE A 36 -4.70 -9.14 29.49
CA PHE A 36 -6.07 -9.12 29.96
C PHE A 36 -6.46 -10.54 30.37
N ASP A 37 -7.02 -10.70 31.56
CA ASP A 37 -7.59 -11.95 32.05
C ASP A 37 -9.01 -11.67 32.50
N PHE A 38 -10.00 -12.30 31.88
CA PHE A 38 -11.39 -11.92 32.09
C PHE A 38 -12.35 -13.11 32.05
N CYS A 39 -13.51 -12.89 32.67
CA CYS A 39 -14.71 -13.72 32.58
C CYS A 39 -15.92 -12.78 32.38
N ALA A 40 -17.14 -13.32 32.48
CA ALA A 40 -18.36 -12.54 32.33
C ALA A 40 -18.44 -11.34 33.29
N ASP A 41 -17.99 -11.51 34.53
CA ASP A 41 -18.19 -10.54 35.62
C ASP A 41 -16.97 -9.66 35.88
N GLU A 42 -15.76 -10.22 35.79
CA GLU A 42 -14.50 -9.54 36.13
C GLU A 42 -13.56 -9.48 34.92
N ALA A 43 -12.77 -8.40 34.86
CA ALA A 43 -11.64 -8.31 33.94
C ALA A 43 -10.45 -7.66 34.66
N ILE A 44 -9.31 -8.31 34.58
CA ILE A 44 -8.03 -7.87 35.12
C ILE A 44 -7.17 -7.43 33.94
N GLU A 45 -6.73 -6.19 33.95
CA GLU A 45 -5.76 -5.66 32.98
C GLU A 45 -4.43 -5.40 33.68
N LEU A 46 -3.35 -5.98 33.14
CA LEU A 46 -1.98 -5.72 33.55
C LEU A 46 -1.23 -5.10 32.36
N ALA A 47 -0.99 -3.79 32.43
CA ALA A 47 -0.16 -3.07 31.47
C ALA A 47 1.33 -3.20 31.83
N ASP A 48 2.20 -3.20 30.82
CA ASP A 48 3.66 -3.25 30.95
C ASP A 48 4.17 -4.38 31.88
N LEU A 49 3.59 -5.58 31.73
CA LEU A 49 3.94 -6.76 32.51
C LEU A 49 5.40 -7.19 32.21
N PRO A 50 6.28 -7.28 33.22
CA PRO A 50 7.62 -7.82 33.02
C PRO A 50 7.57 -9.29 32.59
N LEU A 51 8.43 -9.70 31.65
CA LEU A 51 8.49 -11.08 31.17
C LEU A 51 8.66 -12.10 32.31
N ALA A 52 9.46 -11.77 33.33
CA ALA A 52 9.66 -12.62 34.50
C ALA A 52 8.36 -12.92 35.27
N ASN A 53 7.42 -11.96 35.30
CA ASN A 53 6.13 -12.13 35.97
C ASN A 53 5.14 -12.93 35.13
N LEU A 54 5.39 -13.06 33.82
CA LEU A 54 4.56 -13.88 32.95
C LEU A 54 4.62 -15.35 33.38
N ALA A 55 5.81 -15.89 33.67
CA ALA A 55 5.99 -17.30 34.05
C ALA A 55 5.20 -17.71 35.30
N SER A 56 5.08 -16.82 36.29
CA SER A 56 4.37 -17.07 37.56
C SER A 56 2.89 -16.73 37.51
N TYR A 57 2.42 -16.04 36.47
CA TYR A 57 1.01 -15.69 36.35
C TYR A 57 0.14 -16.94 36.19
N ARG A 58 -0.94 -17.04 36.95
CA ARG A 58 -1.95 -18.09 36.82
C ARG A 58 -3.24 -17.43 36.35
N ARG A 59 -3.77 -17.93 35.23
CA ARG A 59 -5.06 -17.50 34.69
C ARG A 59 -6.14 -17.70 35.75
N ARG A 60 -6.91 -16.66 36.00
CA ARG A 60 -8.02 -16.59 36.97
C ARG A 60 -9.37 -16.60 36.26
N GLY A 61 -9.44 -15.97 35.08
CA GLY A 61 -10.65 -15.89 34.27
C GLY A 61 -10.75 -17.00 33.23
N GLU A 62 -11.82 -16.90 32.44
CA GLU A 62 -12.14 -17.85 31.36
C GLU A 62 -11.43 -17.53 30.06
N VAL A 63 -10.89 -16.33 29.87
CA VAL A 63 -10.15 -15.98 28.66
C VAL A 63 -8.94 -15.14 29.03
N LEU A 64 -7.77 -15.55 28.54
CA LEU A 64 -6.52 -14.82 28.67
C LEU A 64 -6.10 -14.21 27.34
N TRP A 65 -5.95 -12.90 27.27
CA TRP A 65 -5.35 -12.21 26.14
C TRP A 65 -3.98 -11.66 26.51
N LEU A 66 -2.92 -12.18 25.89
CA LEU A 66 -1.57 -11.63 26.01
C LEU A 66 -1.19 -10.89 24.73
N ASN A 67 -0.98 -9.59 24.83
CA ASN A 67 -0.49 -8.77 23.74
C ASN A 67 0.98 -8.39 23.95
N VAL A 68 1.82 -8.72 22.97
CA VAL A 68 3.25 -8.54 22.93
C VAL A 68 3.58 -7.43 21.93
N TYR A 69 4.32 -6.41 22.36
CA TYR A 69 4.87 -5.38 21.50
C TYR A 69 6.38 -5.53 21.40
N GLY A 70 6.95 -5.29 20.23
CA GLY A 70 8.40 -5.37 20.00
C GLY A 70 8.86 -6.81 19.82
N LEU A 71 9.06 -7.22 18.56
CA LEU A 71 9.34 -8.61 18.17
C LEU A 71 10.83 -8.89 17.92
N SER A 72 11.73 -7.99 18.34
CA SER A 72 13.17 -8.15 18.12
C SER A 72 13.87 -8.96 19.20
N ASP A 73 13.23 -9.21 20.34
CA ASP A 73 13.81 -9.96 21.47
C ASP A 73 13.51 -11.46 21.33
N ALA A 74 14.47 -12.20 20.78
CA ALA A 74 14.35 -13.64 20.60
C ALA A 74 14.13 -14.41 21.92
N ALA A 75 14.76 -13.96 23.02
CA ALA A 75 14.63 -14.63 24.31
C ALA A 75 13.22 -14.44 24.89
N ALA A 76 12.62 -13.25 24.70
CA ALA A 76 11.24 -13.00 25.10
C ALA A 76 10.24 -13.85 24.30
N ILE A 77 10.40 -13.91 22.98
CA ILE A 77 9.54 -14.75 22.12
C ILE A 77 9.69 -16.23 22.46
N GLN A 78 10.92 -16.70 22.73
CA GLN A 78 11.16 -18.08 23.15
C GLN A 78 10.46 -18.40 24.48
N ALA A 79 10.61 -17.55 25.49
CA ALA A 79 9.98 -17.76 26.80
C ALA A 79 8.44 -17.78 26.72
N ILE A 80 7.86 -16.95 25.86
CA ILE A 80 6.41 -16.97 25.57
C ILE A 80 6.06 -18.28 24.83
N GLY A 81 6.84 -18.64 23.82
CA GLY A 81 6.65 -19.86 23.04
C GLY A 81 6.65 -21.13 23.90
N GLU A 82 7.64 -21.30 24.76
CA GLU A 82 7.73 -22.41 25.71
C GLU A 82 6.55 -22.44 26.68
N ARG A 83 6.09 -21.28 27.16
CA ARG A 83 4.97 -21.20 28.10
C ARG A 83 3.64 -21.61 27.48
N PHE A 84 3.40 -21.24 26.24
CA PHE A 84 2.13 -21.51 25.54
C PHE A 84 2.20 -22.70 24.58
N GLY A 85 3.34 -23.41 24.54
CA GLY A 85 3.54 -24.58 23.68
C GLY A 85 3.61 -24.25 22.19
N LEU A 86 4.11 -23.06 21.82
CA LEU A 86 4.23 -22.67 20.41
C LEU A 86 5.36 -23.44 19.73
N HIS A 87 5.07 -24.02 18.57
CA HIS A 87 6.05 -24.73 17.76
C HIS A 87 7.24 -23.82 17.39
N PRO A 88 8.50 -24.31 17.36
CA PRO A 88 9.67 -23.48 17.04
C PRO A 88 9.56 -22.72 15.70
N LEU A 89 8.90 -23.29 14.70
CA LEU A 89 8.64 -22.61 13.42
C LEU A 89 7.72 -21.38 13.55
N VAL A 90 6.74 -21.42 14.46
CA VAL A 90 5.88 -20.28 14.75
C VAL A 90 6.68 -19.17 15.44
N GLN A 91 7.57 -19.53 16.35
CA GLN A 91 8.47 -18.58 17.01
C GLN A 91 9.43 -17.92 16.00
N GLU A 92 10.00 -18.70 15.08
CA GLU A 92 10.80 -18.19 13.96
C GLU A 92 9.99 -17.21 13.10
N ASP A 93 8.74 -17.54 12.76
CA ASP A 93 7.87 -16.70 11.95
C ASP A 93 7.50 -15.38 12.62
N ILE A 94 7.30 -15.39 13.95
CA ILE A 94 7.04 -14.18 14.75
C ILE A 94 8.27 -13.24 14.73
N LEU A 95 9.49 -13.80 14.77
CA LEU A 95 10.73 -13.03 14.66
C LEU A 95 11.04 -12.58 13.23
N ASN A 96 10.46 -13.24 12.24
CA ASN A 96 10.63 -12.92 10.83
C ASN A 96 9.52 -11.99 10.33
N ALA A 97 9.79 -10.68 10.30
CA ALA A 97 8.83 -9.64 9.91
C ALA A 97 8.36 -9.68 8.43
N ARG A 98 8.63 -10.75 7.67
CA ARG A 98 8.39 -10.83 6.21
C ARG A 98 7.32 -11.85 5.78
N GLN A 99 6.49 -12.32 6.70
CA GLN A 99 5.43 -13.27 6.37
C GLN A 99 4.29 -12.67 5.53
N ARG A 100 3.69 -13.49 4.68
CA ARG A 100 2.40 -13.17 4.04
C ARG A 100 1.28 -13.58 4.99
N PRO A 101 0.08 -12.99 4.86
CA PRO A 101 -1.04 -13.47 5.64
C PRO A 101 -1.31 -14.95 5.34
N LYS A 102 -1.45 -15.74 6.39
CA LYS A 102 -1.63 -17.20 6.34
C LYS A 102 -2.25 -17.68 7.64
N LEU A 103 -2.92 -18.81 7.55
CA LEU A 103 -3.51 -19.53 8.66
C LEU A 103 -2.88 -20.92 8.71
N GLU A 104 -2.43 -21.33 9.87
CA GLU A 104 -1.84 -22.64 10.11
C GLU A 104 -2.50 -23.27 11.33
N ASP A 105 -3.05 -24.46 11.14
CA ASP A 105 -3.63 -25.27 12.21
C ASP A 105 -2.54 -26.13 12.86
N TYR A 106 -2.41 -25.97 14.18
CA TYR A 106 -1.57 -26.81 15.02
C TYR A 106 -2.48 -27.52 16.04
N GLU A 107 -2.06 -28.71 16.47
CA GLU A 107 -2.84 -29.58 17.37
C GLU A 107 -3.44 -28.85 18.59
N HIS A 108 -2.76 -27.83 19.12
CA HIS A 108 -3.16 -27.10 20.33
C HIS A 108 -3.51 -25.62 20.13
N TYR A 109 -3.36 -25.06 18.92
CA TYR A 109 -3.70 -23.67 18.63
C TYR A 109 -3.80 -23.40 17.12
N LEU A 110 -4.46 -22.31 16.76
CA LEU A 110 -4.40 -21.73 15.40
C LEU A 110 -3.41 -20.58 15.36
N PHE A 111 -2.55 -20.55 14.35
CA PHE A 111 -1.63 -19.45 14.10
C PHE A 111 -2.07 -18.66 12.88
N LEU A 112 -2.28 -17.36 13.08
CA LEU A 112 -2.63 -16.42 12.03
C LEU A 112 -1.52 -15.39 11.89
N ALA A 113 -0.96 -15.27 10.69
CA ALA A 113 -0.17 -14.11 10.29
C ALA A 113 -1.05 -13.16 9.48
N CYS A 114 -0.95 -11.86 9.73
CA CYS A 114 -1.61 -10.83 8.95
C CYS A 114 -0.82 -9.52 8.99
N ARG A 115 -1.33 -8.49 8.30
CA ARG A 115 -0.70 -7.17 8.25
C ARG A 115 -1.68 -6.09 8.65
N VAL A 116 -1.14 -5.06 9.27
CA VAL A 116 -1.80 -3.76 9.45
C VAL A 116 -1.08 -2.72 8.60
N PHE A 117 -1.80 -1.70 8.16
CA PHE A 117 -1.27 -0.67 7.28
C PHE A 117 -1.54 0.71 7.85
N ASP A 118 -0.62 1.62 7.63
CA ASP A 118 -0.80 3.02 8.01
C ASP A 118 -0.10 3.95 7.02
N TYR A 119 -0.65 5.14 6.85
CA TYR A 119 -0.03 6.21 6.09
C TYR A 119 0.76 7.13 7.02
N GLN A 120 2.07 6.96 7.02
CA GLN A 120 2.95 7.85 7.78
C GLN A 120 2.98 9.27 7.24
N GLN A 121 3.49 10.19 8.07
CA GLN A 121 3.80 11.56 7.67
C GLN A 121 4.60 11.57 6.34
N GLY A 122 4.12 12.34 5.37
CA GLY A 122 4.63 12.32 3.98
C GLY A 122 3.87 11.37 3.03
N GLY A 123 2.80 10.73 3.51
CA GLY A 123 1.81 10.02 2.71
C GLY A 123 2.25 8.66 2.18
N ARG A 124 3.32 8.07 2.74
CA ARG A 124 3.83 6.75 2.35
C ARG A 124 3.09 5.64 3.09
N LEU A 125 2.59 4.66 2.35
CA LEU A 125 1.99 3.46 2.92
C LEU A 125 3.07 2.56 3.53
N GLN A 126 2.96 2.33 4.84
CA GLN A 126 3.76 1.36 5.58
C GLN A 126 2.88 0.21 6.05
N SER A 127 3.54 -0.91 6.31
CA SER A 127 2.91 -2.11 6.84
C SER A 127 3.73 -2.66 7.98
N ASP A 128 3.05 -3.18 8.99
CA ASP A 128 3.65 -3.89 10.11
C ASP A 128 3.01 -5.28 10.21
N GLN A 129 3.79 -6.28 10.64
CA GLN A 129 3.25 -7.60 10.89
C GLN A 129 2.42 -7.64 12.17
N MET A 130 1.39 -8.46 12.12
CA MET A 130 0.52 -8.77 13.23
C MET A 130 0.32 -10.29 13.23
N TYR A 131 0.65 -10.93 14.35
CA TYR A 131 0.39 -12.36 14.52
C TYR A 131 -0.63 -12.58 15.62
N LEU A 132 -1.58 -13.48 15.39
CA LEU A 132 -2.53 -13.95 16.39
C LEU A 132 -2.34 -15.44 16.60
N VAL A 133 -2.40 -15.88 17.85
CA VAL A 133 -2.45 -17.30 18.22
C VAL A 133 -3.73 -17.53 19.01
N LEU A 134 -4.61 -18.41 18.53
CA LEU A 134 -5.83 -18.80 19.23
C LEU A 134 -5.65 -20.22 19.80
N GLY A 135 -5.54 -20.32 21.12
CA GLY A 135 -5.50 -21.60 21.84
C GLY A 135 -6.73 -21.81 22.71
N ASP A 136 -6.67 -22.82 23.58
CA ASP A 136 -7.78 -23.13 24.49
C ASP A 136 -7.89 -22.10 25.63
N GLY A 137 -8.88 -21.21 25.50
CA GLY A 137 -9.14 -20.12 26.44
C GLY A 137 -8.04 -19.05 26.50
N PHE A 138 -7.20 -18.95 25.46
CA PHE A 138 -6.26 -17.85 25.34
C PHE A 138 -6.12 -17.34 23.91
N VAL A 139 -5.79 -16.06 23.79
CA VAL A 139 -5.36 -15.42 22.54
C VAL A 139 -4.04 -14.71 22.79
N LEU A 140 -3.05 -14.94 21.93
CA LEU A 140 -1.80 -14.18 21.91
C LEU A 140 -1.84 -13.24 20.71
N SER A 141 -1.39 -12.00 20.87
CA SER A 141 -1.19 -11.07 19.77
C SER A 141 0.22 -10.50 19.79
N PHE A 142 0.92 -10.55 18.67
CA PHE A 142 2.30 -10.08 18.54
C PHE A 142 2.35 -8.93 17.54
N GLN A 143 2.84 -7.77 17.98
CA GLN A 143 2.96 -6.55 17.16
C GLN A 143 4.40 -6.06 17.13
N GLU A 144 4.86 -5.59 15.97
CA GLU A 144 6.16 -4.91 15.87
C GLU A 144 6.20 -3.62 16.71
N LYS A 145 5.07 -2.89 16.76
CA LYS A 145 4.91 -1.64 17.50
C LYS A 145 3.47 -1.46 17.99
N PRO A 146 3.21 -0.56 18.96
CA PRO A 146 1.84 -0.20 19.32
C PRO A 146 1.14 0.50 18.14
N THR A 147 0.14 -0.16 17.56
CA THR A 147 -0.62 0.35 16.41
C THR A 147 -1.91 1.06 16.81
N GLY A 148 -2.44 0.77 18.00
CA GLY A 148 -3.73 1.29 18.48
C GLY A 148 -4.96 0.56 17.92
N VAL A 149 -4.79 -0.35 16.96
CA VAL A 149 -5.88 -1.09 16.30
C VAL A 149 -6.79 -1.80 17.31
N PHE A 150 -6.23 -2.34 18.38
CA PHE A 150 -6.99 -3.08 19.40
C PHE A 150 -7.57 -2.22 20.53
N GLU A 151 -7.44 -0.89 20.49
CA GLU A 151 -7.91 -0.04 21.61
C GLU A 151 -9.43 -0.14 21.81
N GLN A 152 -10.19 -0.25 20.72
CA GLN A 152 -11.64 -0.46 20.82
C GLN A 152 -12.00 -1.80 21.48
N VAL A 153 -11.20 -2.84 21.27
CA VAL A 153 -11.37 -4.15 21.93
C VAL A 153 -11.04 -4.04 23.43
N ARG A 154 -9.95 -3.35 23.78
CA ARG A 154 -9.57 -3.07 25.18
C ARG A 154 -10.67 -2.30 25.91
N GLU A 155 -11.21 -1.25 25.30
CA GLU A 155 -12.30 -0.45 25.88
C GLU A 155 -13.58 -1.27 26.10
N ARG A 156 -13.92 -2.16 25.16
CA ARG A 156 -15.05 -3.10 25.33
C ARG A 156 -14.82 -4.05 26.50
N LEU A 157 -13.60 -4.58 26.64
CA LEU A 157 -13.20 -5.42 27.77
C LEU A 157 -13.24 -4.65 29.09
N ARG A 158 -12.69 -3.43 29.18
CA ARG A 158 -12.70 -2.61 30.41
C ARG A 158 -14.11 -2.29 30.88
N LYS A 159 -15.01 -1.92 29.95
CA LYS A 159 -16.38 -1.51 30.26
C LYS A 159 -17.37 -2.66 30.40
N GLY A 160 -16.97 -3.90 30.10
CA GLY A 160 -17.88 -5.05 30.08
C GLY A 160 -19.04 -4.89 29.10
N ARG A 161 -18.83 -4.16 28.00
CA ARG A 161 -19.89 -3.86 27.02
C ARG A 161 -20.01 -5.00 26.01
N GLY A 162 -21.26 -5.39 25.72
CA GLY A 162 -21.58 -6.37 24.67
C GLY A 162 -21.28 -7.82 25.08
N ALA A 163 -21.15 -8.69 24.08
CA ALA A 163 -20.96 -10.13 24.28
C ALA A 163 -19.50 -10.54 24.58
N LEU A 164 -18.53 -9.63 24.44
CA LEU A 164 -17.10 -9.97 24.43
C LEU A 164 -16.60 -10.66 25.71
N ARG A 165 -17.06 -10.22 26.90
CA ARG A 165 -16.70 -10.87 28.18
C ARG A 165 -17.41 -12.20 28.42
N ARG A 166 -18.54 -12.43 27.77
CA ARG A 166 -19.40 -13.61 27.98
C ARG A 166 -19.12 -14.73 26.97
N ARG A 167 -18.19 -14.50 26.05
CA ARG A 167 -17.82 -15.45 25.00
C ARG A 167 -16.37 -15.88 25.17
N GLY A 168 -16.03 -16.99 24.53
CA GLY A 168 -14.71 -17.62 24.62
C GLY A 168 -13.60 -16.88 23.86
N ALA A 169 -12.43 -17.51 23.85
CA ALA A 169 -11.25 -17.01 23.17
C ALA A 169 -11.44 -16.89 21.65
N ASP A 170 -12.29 -17.73 21.05
CA ASP A 170 -12.65 -17.69 19.63
C ASP A 170 -13.31 -16.36 19.25
N TYR A 171 -14.26 -15.88 20.05
CA TYR A 171 -14.93 -14.61 19.82
C TYR A 171 -13.99 -13.41 20.05
N LEU A 172 -13.05 -13.52 20.99
CA LEU A 172 -12.00 -12.53 21.16
C LEU A 172 -11.07 -12.49 19.93
N ALA A 173 -10.63 -13.64 19.43
CA ALA A 173 -9.81 -13.73 18.23
C ALA A 173 -10.52 -13.12 17.01
N TYR A 174 -11.81 -13.44 16.84
CA TYR A 174 -12.67 -12.75 15.86
C TYR A 174 -12.66 -11.23 16.09
N SER A 175 -12.90 -10.76 17.31
CA SER A 175 -12.98 -9.32 17.61
C SER A 175 -11.67 -8.56 17.34
N LEU A 176 -10.53 -9.23 17.50
CA LEU A 176 -9.21 -8.68 17.14
C LEU A 176 -9.03 -8.66 15.62
N LEU A 177 -9.42 -9.73 14.93
CA LEU A 177 -9.34 -9.81 13.48
C LEU A 177 -10.26 -8.78 12.80
N ASP A 178 -11.47 -8.61 13.31
CA ASP A 178 -12.45 -7.61 12.89
C ASP A 178 -11.89 -6.19 13.04
N ALA A 179 -11.24 -5.89 14.17
CA ALA A 179 -10.58 -4.60 14.36
C ALA A 179 -9.45 -4.34 13.35
N ILE A 180 -8.73 -5.38 12.92
CA ILE A 180 -7.72 -5.27 11.86
C ILE A 180 -8.38 -4.99 10.51
N ILE A 181 -9.50 -5.65 10.21
CA ILE A 181 -10.26 -5.47 8.97
C ILE A 181 -10.87 -4.07 8.91
N ASP A 182 -11.43 -3.58 10.01
CA ASP A 182 -11.95 -2.21 10.14
C ASP A 182 -10.89 -1.15 9.86
N ASP A 183 -9.66 -1.37 10.33
CA ASP A 183 -8.52 -0.48 10.06
C ASP A 183 -8.23 -0.35 8.55
N TYR A 184 -8.42 -1.43 7.77
CA TYR A 184 -8.28 -1.37 6.31
C TYR A 184 -9.29 -0.43 5.64
N PHE A 185 -10.51 -0.26 6.17
CA PHE A 185 -11.44 0.74 5.63
C PHE A 185 -10.89 2.16 5.80
N GLY A 186 -10.27 2.46 6.94
CA GLY A 186 -9.60 3.73 7.19
C GLY A 186 -8.45 3.99 6.21
N VAL A 187 -7.62 2.97 5.96
CA VAL A 187 -6.51 3.04 4.99
C VAL A 187 -7.04 3.17 3.56
N LEU A 188 -8.08 2.44 3.20
CA LEU A 188 -8.70 2.49 1.88
C LEU A 188 -9.35 3.85 1.61
N GLY A 189 -10.02 4.45 2.59
CA GLY A 189 -10.56 5.82 2.48
C GLY A 189 -9.45 6.83 2.18
N GLN A 190 -8.32 6.76 2.90
CA GLN A 190 -7.16 7.61 2.62
C GLN A 190 -6.51 7.32 1.25
N PHE A 191 -6.58 6.09 0.76
CA PHE A 191 -6.10 5.74 -0.57
C PHE A 191 -6.99 6.35 -1.65
N ASN A 192 -8.31 6.20 -1.53
CA ASN A 192 -9.31 6.77 -2.44
C ASN A 192 -9.16 8.28 -2.58
N ASP A 193 -9.07 8.98 -1.45
CA ASP A 193 -8.78 10.42 -1.38
C ASP A 193 -7.54 10.83 -2.20
N LYS A 194 -6.49 10.02 -2.18
CA LYS A 194 -5.25 10.31 -2.93
C LYS A 194 -5.42 10.04 -4.42
N VAL A 195 -6.19 9.03 -4.80
CA VAL A 195 -6.55 8.75 -6.19
C VAL A 195 -7.32 9.94 -6.76
N GLU A 196 -8.42 10.35 -6.11
CA GLU A 196 -9.25 11.49 -6.53
C GLU A 196 -8.46 12.79 -6.63
N ARG A 197 -7.60 13.10 -5.63
CA ARG A 197 -6.74 14.29 -5.68
C ARG A 197 -5.77 14.26 -6.85
N THR A 198 -5.18 13.10 -7.15
CA THR A 198 -4.21 12.96 -8.24
C THR A 198 -4.91 13.05 -9.61
N ASP A 199 -6.13 12.52 -9.71
CA ASP A 199 -6.97 12.62 -10.91
C ASP A 199 -7.38 14.08 -11.21
N GLY A 200 -7.86 14.80 -10.20
CA GLY A 200 -8.15 16.23 -10.34
C GLY A 200 -6.92 17.09 -10.69
N GLN A 201 -5.71 16.71 -10.26
CA GLN A 201 -4.47 17.37 -10.68
C GLN A 201 -4.14 17.12 -12.14
N LEU A 202 -4.34 15.89 -12.60
CA LEU A 202 -4.12 15.47 -13.98
C LEU A 202 -5.07 16.19 -14.94
N LEU A 203 -6.37 16.22 -14.62
CA LEU A 203 -7.39 16.93 -15.41
C LEU A 203 -7.14 18.45 -15.49
N ALA A 204 -6.61 19.04 -14.42
CA ALA A 204 -6.20 20.44 -14.40
C ALA A 204 -4.91 20.73 -15.18
N GLY A 205 -4.27 19.72 -15.80
CA GLY A 205 -3.04 19.87 -16.57
C GLY A 205 -1.80 20.22 -15.75
N ARG A 206 -1.85 20.07 -14.41
CA ARG A 206 -0.75 20.41 -13.50
C ARG A 206 0.30 19.29 -13.53
N ASP A 207 1.41 19.49 -14.22
CA ASP A 207 2.46 18.45 -14.39
C ASP A 207 3.44 18.34 -13.20
N ASN A 208 3.04 18.76 -12.00
CA ASN A 208 3.91 18.82 -10.81
C ASN A 208 4.13 17.42 -10.23
N GLY A 209 4.82 16.55 -10.96
CA GLY A 209 5.16 15.20 -10.51
C GLY A 209 3.98 14.23 -10.45
N VAL A 210 2.92 14.46 -11.24
CA VAL A 210 1.74 13.59 -11.32
C VAL A 210 2.13 12.15 -11.66
N LEU A 211 3.06 11.95 -12.61
CA LEU A 211 3.58 10.62 -12.92
C LEU A 211 4.15 9.90 -11.68
N ARG A 212 4.88 10.62 -10.81
CA ARG A 212 5.42 10.04 -9.57
C ARG A 212 4.30 9.68 -8.58
N GLN A 213 3.23 10.46 -8.52
CA GLN A 213 2.07 10.17 -7.67
C GLN A 213 1.32 8.94 -8.18
N ILE A 214 1.02 8.85 -9.49
CA ILE A 214 0.40 7.67 -10.11
C ILE A 214 1.22 6.41 -9.82
N GLN A 215 2.54 6.48 -10.00
CA GLN A 215 3.43 5.35 -9.70
C GLN A 215 3.45 4.95 -8.22
N ARG A 216 3.28 5.92 -7.30
CA ARG A 216 3.14 5.62 -5.86
C ARG A 216 1.81 4.93 -5.57
N LEU A 217 0.69 5.45 -6.10
CA LEU A 217 -0.63 4.85 -5.95
C LEU A 217 -0.66 3.42 -6.48
N LYS A 218 -0.04 3.16 -7.64
CA LYS A 218 0.10 1.81 -8.19
C LYS A 218 0.84 0.86 -7.24
N ARG A 219 1.92 1.32 -6.60
CA ARG A 219 2.69 0.51 -5.63
C ARG A 219 1.91 0.27 -4.36
N ASP A 220 1.21 1.28 -3.85
CA ASP A 220 0.42 1.20 -2.63
C ASP A 220 -0.77 0.24 -2.83
N CYS A 221 -1.46 0.34 -3.97
CA CYS A 221 -2.49 -0.63 -4.37
C CYS A 221 -1.98 -2.07 -4.40
N LEU A 222 -0.82 -2.30 -5.03
CA LEU A 222 -0.21 -3.64 -5.08
C LEU A 222 0.17 -4.18 -3.69
N LYS A 223 0.59 -3.31 -2.75
CA LYS A 223 0.89 -3.70 -1.37
C LYS A 223 -0.38 -4.14 -0.63
N LEU A 224 -1.44 -3.33 -0.70
CA LEU A 224 -2.73 -3.63 -0.08
C LEU A 224 -3.30 -4.94 -0.63
N ARG A 225 -3.33 -5.10 -1.95
CA ARG A 225 -3.83 -6.30 -2.62
C ARG A 225 -3.08 -7.57 -2.19
N ARG A 226 -1.75 -7.49 -2.05
CA ARG A 226 -0.91 -8.62 -1.61
C ARG A 226 -1.17 -9.06 -0.16
N ALA A 227 -1.78 -8.20 0.66
CA ALA A 227 -2.19 -8.54 2.03
C ALA A 227 -3.65 -8.97 2.10
N LEU A 228 -4.55 -8.27 1.40
CA LEU A 228 -5.99 -8.54 1.45
C LEU A 228 -6.40 -9.83 0.75
N LEU A 229 -5.76 -10.20 -0.37
CA LEU A 229 -6.12 -11.44 -1.08
C LEU A 229 -5.89 -12.71 -0.24
N PRO A 230 -4.70 -12.92 0.37
CA PRO A 230 -4.52 -14.06 1.27
C PRO A 230 -5.39 -13.98 2.53
N LEU A 231 -5.62 -12.77 3.06
CA LEU A 231 -6.51 -12.58 4.22
C LEU A 231 -7.96 -13.03 3.92
N ARG A 232 -8.45 -12.77 2.70
CA ARG A 232 -9.75 -13.29 2.25
C ARG A 232 -9.78 -14.81 2.25
N GLU A 233 -8.70 -15.47 1.82
CA GLU A 233 -8.63 -16.94 1.80
C GLU A 233 -8.56 -17.52 3.21
N VAL A 234 -7.84 -16.87 4.13
CA VAL A 234 -7.85 -17.18 5.56
C VAL A 234 -9.27 -17.13 6.12
N LEU A 235 -9.99 -16.02 5.90
CA LEU A 235 -11.36 -15.86 6.41
C LEU A 235 -12.32 -16.88 5.78
N LEU A 236 -12.12 -17.22 4.51
CA LEU A 236 -12.90 -18.25 3.84
C LEU A 236 -12.67 -19.63 4.48
N SER A 237 -11.42 -19.98 4.81
CA SER A 237 -11.05 -21.21 5.53
C SER A 237 -11.72 -21.28 6.90
N LEU A 238 -11.64 -20.18 7.67
CA LEU A 238 -12.28 -20.06 8.98
C LEU A 238 -13.81 -20.18 8.91
N ASN A 239 -14.44 -19.60 7.88
CA ASN A 239 -15.89 -19.64 7.68
C ASN A 239 -16.38 -21.04 7.24
N ARG A 240 -15.60 -21.79 6.45
CA ARG A 240 -15.93 -23.17 6.08
C ARG A 240 -15.93 -24.12 7.28
N GLY A 241 -15.25 -23.74 8.36
CA GLY A 241 -15.12 -24.57 9.53
C GLY A 241 -14.16 -25.73 9.32
N ASP A 242 -13.16 -25.54 8.45
CA ASP A 242 -12.06 -26.49 8.25
C ASP A 242 -11.27 -26.69 9.57
N GLU A 243 -11.43 -25.76 10.52
CA GLU A 243 -10.79 -25.74 11.84
C GLU A 243 -11.83 -25.82 12.97
N GLU A 244 -11.62 -26.74 13.93
CA GLU A 244 -12.58 -27.03 15.01
C GLU A 244 -12.61 -25.99 16.14
N ARG A 245 -11.76 -24.95 16.11
CA ARG A 245 -11.63 -23.98 17.23
C ARG A 245 -12.64 -22.84 17.23
N PHE A 246 -13.28 -22.55 16.10
CA PHE A 246 -14.32 -21.52 16.03
C PHE A 246 -15.70 -22.16 16.16
N GLY A 247 -16.38 -21.85 17.27
CA GLY A 247 -17.75 -22.32 17.52
C GLY A 247 -18.74 -21.78 16.48
N GLU A 248 -19.86 -22.48 16.30
CA GLU A 248 -20.90 -22.11 15.32
C GLU A 248 -21.40 -20.66 15.52
N ASP A 249 -21.55 -20.24 16.77
CA ASP A 249 -21.97 -18.88 17.14
C ASP A 249 -20.98 -17.80 16.72
N THR A 250 -19.70 -18.13 16.55
CA THR A 250 -18.64 -17.20 16.11
C THR A 250 -18.50 -17.20 14.59
N ARG A 251 -18.87 -18.31 13.90
CA ARG A 251 -18.82 -18.40 12.43
C ARG A 251 -19.72 -17.39 11.72
N VAL A 252 -20.87 -17.04 12.32
CA VAL A 252 -21.75 -15.98 11.80
C VAL A 252 -21.01 -14.64 11.69
N TYR A 253 -20.17 -14.32 12.68
CA TYR A 253 -19.39 -13.10 12.70
C TYR A 253 -18.17 -13.15 11.77
N LEU A 254 -17.55 -14.33 11.62
CA LEU A 254 -16.49 -14.53 10.62
C LEU A 254 -16.99 -14.32 9.18
N ARG A 255 -18.25 -14.63 8.90
CA ARG A 255 -18.87 -14.36 7.60
C ARG A 255 -18.99 -12.86 7.33
N ASP A 256 -19.38 -12.07 8.33
CA ASP A 256 -19.43 -10.61 8.24
C ASP A 256 -18.03 -10.02 7.97
N ALA A 257 -17.01 -10.48 8.71
CA ALA A 257 -15.62 -10.12 8.47
C ALA A 257 -15.13 -10.50 7.04
N TYR A 258 -15.57 -11.66 6.52
CA TYR A 258 -15.28 -12.06 5.14
C TYR A 258 -15.92 -11.08 4.14
N ASP A 259 -17.19 -10.74 4.31
CA ASP A 259 -17.91 -9.81 3.44
C ASP A 259 -17.26 -8.41 3.48
N HIS A 260 -16.81 -7.96 4.65
CA HIS A 260 -16.02 -6.74 4.80
C HIS A 260 -14.72 -6.76 3.98
N VAL A 261 -13.94 -7.83 4.05
CA VAL A 261 -12.70 -7.94 3.25
C VAL A 261 -12.99 -7.98 1.75
N VAL A 262 -14.07 -8.64 1.33
CA VAL A 262 -14.50 -8.64 -0.08
C VAL A 262 -14.83 -7.21 -0.53
N HIS A 263 -15.59 -6.45 0.25
CA HIS A 263 -15.91 -5.06 -0.06
C HIS A 263 -14.65 -4.18 -0.16
N VAL A 264 -13.70 -4.32 0.77
CA VAL A 264 -12.42 -3.59 0.70
C VAL A 264 -11.65 -3.94 -0.59
N LEU A 265 -11.63 -5.21 -0.99
CA LEU A 265 -10.98 -5.67 -2.22
C LEU A 265 -11.65 -5.11 -3.48
N GLU A 266 -12.98 -5.09 -3.55
CA GLU A 266 -13.73 -4.54 -4.69
C GLU A 266 -13.42 -3.05 -4.87
N SER A 267 -13.46 -2.27 -3.78
CA SER A 267 -13.10 -0.86 -3.81
C SER A 267 -11.63 -0.62 -4.18
N LEU A 268 -10.73 -1.50 -3.74
CA LEU A 268 -9.33 -1.44 -4.14
C LEU A 268 -9.14 -1.71 -5.64
N GLU A 269 -9.89 -2.64 -6.24
CA GLU A 269 -9.82 -2.91 -7.67
C GLU A 269 -10.41 -1.77 -8.51
N MET A 270 -11.52 -1.14 -8.07
CA MET A 270 -12.05 0.07 -8.72
C MET A 270 -11.02 1.21 -8.73
N ASN A 271 -10.37 1.46 -7.59
CA ASN A 271 -9.30 2.45 -7.50
C ASN A 271 -8.08 2.08 -8.37
N ARG A 272 -7.77 0.79 -8.50
CA ARG A 272 -6.67 0.30 -9.35
C ARG A 272 -6.95 0.59 -10.82
N GLU A 273 -8.17 0.39 -11.28
CA GLU A 273 -8.62 0.71 -12.64
C GLU A 273 -8.47 2.20 -12.90
N MET A 274 -8.98 3.05 -12.01
CA MET A 274 -8.85 4.51 -12.10
C MET A 274 -7.37 4.96 -12.15
N VAL A 275 -6.50 4.40 -11.31
CA VAL A 275 -5.05 4.67 -11.36
C VAL A 275 -4.43 4.24 -12.70
N GLY A 276 -4.96 3.18 -13.33
CA GLY A 276 -4.61 2.75 -14.68
C GLY A 276 -5.02 3.78 -15.73
N ASP A 277 -6.29 4.18 -15.72
CA ASP A 277 -6.85 5.17 -16.65
C ASP A 277 -6.11 6.52 -16.58
N MET A 278 -5.71 6.93 -15.38
CA MET A 278 -4.90 8.13 -15.18
C MET A 278 -3.52 8.05 -15.85
N MET A 279 -2.90 6.87 -15.89
CA MET A 279 -1.63 6.69 -16.62
C MET A 279 -1.85 6.88 -18.13
N ASP A 280 -2.92 6.30 -18.66
CA ASP A 280 -3.24 6.39 -20.09
C ASP A 280 -3.64 7.81 -20.48
N LEU A 281 -4.42 8.49 -19.65
CA LEU A 281 -4.77 9.89 -19.83
C LEU A 281 -3.54 10.81 -19.71
N TYR A 282 -2.60 10.51 -18.83
CA TYR A 282 -1.32 11.23 -18.77
C TYR A 282 -0.52 11.09 -20.06
N LEU A 283 -0.36 9.86 -20.57
CA LEU A 283 0.35 9.61 -21.83
C LEU A 283 -0.34 10.28 -23.03
N SER A 284 -1.67 10.21 -23.10
CA SER A 284 -2.48 10.90 -24.11
C SER A 284 -2.28 12.41 -24.05
N THR A 285 -2.30 12.99 -22.85
CA THR A 285 -2.06 14.43 -22.64
C THR A 285 -0.66 14.86 -23.08
N GLN A 286 0.37 14.07 -22.78
CA GLN A 286 1.75 14.35 -23.21
C GLN A 286 1.89 14.24 -24.74
N SER A 287 1.29 13.22 -25.34
CA SER A 287 1.24 13.06 -26.81
C SER A 287 0.54 14.25 -27.48
N HIS A 288 -0.58 14.71 -26.92
CA HIS A 288 -1.29 15.89 -27.41
C HIS A 288 -0.41 17.15 -27.33
N ARG A 289 0.31 17.36 -26.22
CA ARG A 289 1.27 18.49 -26.08
C ARG A 289 2.39 18.42 -27.13
N LEU A 290 2.97 17.24 -27.34
CA LEU A 290 4.00 17.04 -28.37
C LEU A 290 3.44 17.33 -29.78
N ASN A 291 2.24 16.86 -30.09
CA ASN A 291 1.58 17.12 -31.37
C ASN A 291 1.32 18.62 -31.59
N LEU A 292 0.91 19.36 -30.55
CA LEU A 292 0.77 20.82 -30.63
C LEU A 292 2.11 21.51 -30.87
N GLN A 293 3.16 21.14 -30.15
CA GLN A 293 4.51 21.70 -30.33
C GLN A 293 5.04 21.44 -31.75
N MET A 294 4.89 20.21 -32.25
CA MET A 294 5.27 19.84 -33.62
C MET A 294 4.50 20.64 -34.65
N ARG A 295 3.19 20.86 -34.45
CA ARG A 295 2.37 21.68 -35.34
C ARG A 295 2.86 23.13 -35.39
N VAL A 296 3.16 23.75 -34.24
CA VAL A 296 3.69 25.12 -34.18
C VAL A 296 5.04 25.21 -34.90
N LEU A 297 5.97 24.29 -34.65
CA LEU A 297 7.26 24.27 -35.33
C LEU A 297 7.11 24.09 -36.84
N THR A 298 6.17 23.25 -37.27
CA THR A 298 5.90 22.99 -38.69
C THR A 298 5.35 24.24 -39.37
N VAL A 299 4.41 24.95 -38.74
CA VAL A 299 3.86 26.21 -39.26
C VAL A 299 4.97 27.24 -39.44
N ILE A 300 5.81 27.44 -38.42
CA ILE A 300 6.96 28.36 -38.50
C ILE A 300 7.88 27.95 -39.66
N THR A 301 8.23 26.67 -39.76
CA THR A 301 9.11 26.15 -40.80
C THR A 301 8.53 26.35 -42.20
N MET A 302 7.25 26.06 -42.42
CA MET A 302 6.59 26.24 -43.71
C MET A 302 6.51 27.71 -44.13
N ILE A 303 6.38 28.64 -43.18
CA ILE A 303 6.42 30.08 -43.47
C ILE A 303 7.83 30.51 -43.87
N PHE A 304 8.87 30.07 -43.15
CA PHE A 304 10.25 30.50 -43.41
C PHE A 304 10.90 29.83 -44.63
N MET A 305 10.65 28.55 -44.91
CA MET A 305 11.28 27.79 -45.99
C MET A 305 11.21 28.44 -47.39
N PRO A 306 10.06 28.94 -47.88
CA PRO A 306 10.00 29.64 -49.16
C PRO A 306 10.71 31.01 -49.11
N LEU A 307 10.68 31.70 -47.96
CA LEU A 307 11.35 32.99 -47.80
C LEU A 307 12.87 32.84 -47.81
N THR A 308 13.39 31.81 -47.14
CA THR A 308 14.83 31.51 -47.14
C THR A 308 15.28 31.06 -48.53
N LEU A 309 14.45 30.33 -49.29
CA LEU A 309 14.73 30.00 -50.68
C LEU A 309 14.84 31.26 -51.55
N ILE A 310 13.87 32.19 -51.45
CA ILE A 310 13.90 33.45 -52.20
C ILE A 310 15.15 34.26 -51.82
N ALA A 311 15.40 34.47 -50.53
CA ALA A 311 16.58 35.18 -50.05
C ALA A 311 17.89 34.49 -50.49
N GLY A 312 17.91 33.15 -50.51
CA GLY A 312 19.03 32.35 -50.99
C GLY A 312 19.31 32.56 -52.48
N ILE A 313 18.28 32.52 -53.33
CA ILE A 313 18.40 32.75 -54.79
C ILE A 313 18.98 34.14 -55.06
N TYR A 314 18.44 35.18 -54.42
CA TYR A 314 18.92 36.56 -54.58
C TYR A 314 20.24 36.84 -53.85
N GLY A 315 20.71 35.93 -53.00
CA GLY A 315 22.03 35.95 -52.39
C GLY A 315 23.13 35.30 -53.24
N MET A 316 22.80 34.72 -54.39
CA MET A 316 23.76 34.08 -55.29
C MET A 316 24.50 35.11 -56.15
N ASN A 317 25.80 34.91 -56.36
CA ASN A 317 26.64 35.78 -57.17
C ASN A 317 26.55 35.42 -58.67
N PHE A 318 25.44 35.72 -59.34
CA PHE A 318 25.30 35.56 -60.79
C PHE A 318 25.32 36.89 -61.55
N GLU A 319 25.98 36.93 -62.71
CA GLU A 319 26.08 38.12 -63.56
C GLU A 319 24.78 38.43 -64.35
N ASN A 320 24.04 37.39 -64.76
CA ASN A 320 22.80 37.51 -65.54
C ASN A 320 21.54 37.34 -64.66
N MET A 321 21.28 38.32 -63.79
CA MET A 321 19.99 38.47 -63.10
C MET A 321 19.35 39.81 -63.48
N PRO A 322 18.45 39.85 -64.47
CA PRO A 322 17.86 41.10 -64.97
C PRO A 322 17.10 41.89 -63.88
N GLU A 323 16.58 41.21 -62.86
CA GLU A 323 15.81 41.78 -61.74
C GLU A 323 16.66 42.65 -60.80
N LEU A 324 17.97 42.40 -60.69
CA LEU A 324 18.90 43.14 -59.82
C LEU A 324 19.20 44.55 -60.34
N LYS A 325 19.12 44.77 -61.65
CA LYS A 325 19.34 46.10 -62.28
C LYS A 325 18.08 46.97 -62.25
N TRP A 326 16.95 46.43 -61.81
CA TRP A 326 15.68 47.15 -61.75
C TRP A 326 15.58 47.98 -60.47
N ARG A 327 15.36 49.30 -60.61
CA ARG A 327 15.35 50.27 -59.50
C ARG A 327 14.41 49.93 -58.34
N TYR A 328 13.33 49.20 -58.61
CA TYR A 328 12.35 48.79 -57.59
C TYR A 328 12.40 47.29 -57.23
N GLY A 329 13.31 46.51 -57.82
CA GLY A 329 13.38 45.05 -57.66
C GLY A 329 13.46 44.60 -56.20
N TYR A 330 14.32 45.25 -55.40
CA TYR A 330 14.45 44.97 -53.96
C TYR A 330 13.13 45.10 -53.19
N TYR A 331 12.39 46.21 -53.40
CA TYR A 331 11.12 46.45 -52.71
C TYR A 331 10.02 45.49 -53.18
N VAL A 332 10.00 45.13 -54.46
CA VAL A 332 9.03 44.17 -55.01
C VAL A 332 9.26 42.78 -54.42
N VAL A 333 10.51 42.32 -54.29
CA VAL A 333 10.82 41.03 -53.67
C VAL A 333 10.42 41.01 -52.19
N LEU A 334 10.72 42.06 -51.43
CA LEU A 334 10.29 42.17 -50.03
C LEU A 334 8.76 42.13 -49.89
N LEU A 335 8.03 42.82 -50.77
CA LEU A 335 6.57 42.82 -50.76
C LEU A 335 6.01 41.44 -51.11
N ALA A 336 6.60 40.75 -52.10
CA ALA A 336 6.25 39.38 -52.44
C ALA A 336 6.50 38.40 -51.27
N MET A 337 7.66 38.50 -50.62
CA MET A 337 8.00 37.71 -49.41
C MET A 337 7.02 37.99 -48.26
N GLY A 338 6.69 39.25 -48.00
CA GLY A 338 5.68 39.64 -47.02
C GLY A 338 4.29 39.08 -47.37
N GLY A 339 3.91 39.13 -48.64
CA GLY A 339 2.65 38.58 -49.16
C GLY A 339 2.55 37.06 -49.00
N ILE A 340 3.61 36.31 -49.31
CA ILE A 340 3.67 34.85 -49.10
C ILE A 340 3.54 34.53 -47.61
N SER A 341 4.30 35.23 -46.76
CA SER A 341 4.27 35.03 -45.31
C SER A 341 2.88 35.28 -44.73
N ALA A 342 2.26 36.41 -45.08
CA ALA A 342 0.94 36.78 -44.61
C ALA A 342 -0.14 35.84 -45.16
N GLY A 343 -0.03 35.43 -46.43
CA GLY A 343 -0.94 34.49 -47.08
C GLY A 343 -0.89 33.10 -46.43
N MET A 344 0.31 32.59 -46.16
CA MET A 344 0.49 31.32 -45.44
C MET A 344 0.00 31.42 -43.99
N GLY A 345 0.35 32.49 -43.28
CA GLY A 345 -0.12 32.73 -41.91
C GLY A 345 -1.65 32.77 -41.83
N TRP A 346 -2.30 33.49 -42.75
CA TRP A 346 -3.76 33.53 -42.84
C TRP A 346 -4.37 32.16 -43.17
N TRP A 347 -3.75 31.40 -44.08
CA TRP A 347 -4.20 30.06 -44.43
C TRP A 347 -4.14 29.09 -43.25
N PHE A 348 -3.04 29.10 -42.47
CA PHE A 348 -2.89 28.28 -41.28
C PHE A 348 -3.86 28.68 -40.16
N TRP A 349 -4.08 29.98 -39.97
CA TRP A 349 -5.08 30.49 -39.02
C TRP A 349 -6.50 30.05 -39.40
N LYS A 350 -6.87 30.17 -40.68
CA LYS A 350 -8.18 29.72 -41.17
C LYS A 350 -8.41 28.21 -40.99
N ARG A 351 -7.35 27.41 -41.09
CA ARG A 351 -7.41 25.96 -40.90
C ARG A 351 -7.36 25.52 -39.43
N ARG A 352 -7.26 26.45 -38.46
CA ARG A 352 -7.07 26.14 -37.01
C ARG A 352 -5.83 25.30 -36.73
N TRP A 353 -4.79 25.48 -37.54
CA TRP A 353 -3.48 24.88 -37.25
C TRP A 353 -2.70 25.70 -36.22
N ILE A 354 -3.09 26.96 -36.09
CA ILE A 354 -2.77 27.92 -35.05
C ILE A 354 -4.13 28.33 -34.47
#